data_AF-A0A317L3P9-F1
#
_entry.id   AF-A0A317L3P9-F1
#
_cell.length_a   1.000
_cell.length_b   1.000
_cell.length_c   1.000
_cell.angle_alpha   90.00
_cell.angle_beta   90.00
_cell.angle_gamma   90.00
#
_symmetry.space_group_name_H-M   'P 1'
#
loop_
_entity.id
_entity.type
_entity.pdbx_description
1 polymer ?
#
loop_
_entity_poly.entity_id
_entity_poly.type
_entity_poly.pdbx_seq_one_letter_code
_entity_poly.pdbx_strand_id
1 'polypeptide(L)'
;MNIWVIAGLLILIVLLLTKGIPLKFSRVLGQGVVKVTIGVLFLFFFNLFGASLGLHIPINIFTAVVAGLLGVPGIASLTAIHIFILP
;
A
#
# COMPACT_ATOMS: atom_id res chain seq x y z
N MET A 1 3.95 7.78 -19.58
CA MET A 1 4.93 7.21 -18.63
C MET A 1 5.61 6.04 -19.33
N ASN A 2 6.92 6.08 -19.56
CA ASN A 2 7.60 5.00 -20.28
C ASN A 2 7.60 3.71 -19.44
N ILE A 3 7.46 2.55 -20.09
CA ILE A 3 7.37 1.22 -19.44
C ILE A 3 8.55 0.98 -18.47
N TRP A 4 9.71 1.55 -18.79
CA TRP A 4 10.93 1.49 -18.00
C TRP A 4 10.82 2.22 -16.64
N VAL A 5 10.07 3.31 -16.58
CA VAL A 5 9.83 4.06 -15.35
C VAL A 5 8.92 3.25 -14.41
N ILE A 6 7.92 2.58 -14.97
CA ILE A 6 6.98 1.73 -14.22
C ILE A 6 7.70 0.50 -13.66
N ALA A 7 8.51 -0.16 -14.48
CA ALA A 7 9.31 -1.32 -14.05
C ALA A 7 10.34 -0.95 -12.98
N GLY A 8 11.03 0.18 -13.12
CA GLY A 8 11.99 0.67 -12.13
C GLY A 8 11.34 0.97 -10.78
N LEU A 9 10.13 1.53 -10.80
CA LEU A 9 9.37 1.84 -9.58
C LEU A 9 8.89 0.57 -8.87
N LEU A 10 8.39 -0.43 -9.62
CA LEU A 10 8.02 -1.75 -9.09
C LEU A 10 9.19 -2.46 -8.42
N ILE A 11 10.37 -2.44 -9.05
CA ILE A 11 11.59 -3.03 -8.49
C ILE A 11 12.03 -2.31 -7.22
N LEU A 12 11.96 -0.97 -7.20
CA LEU A 12 12.30 -0.17 -6.01
C LEU A 12 11.37 -0.49 -4.83
N ILE A 13 10.08 -0.66 -5.09
CA ILE A 13 9.08 -1.06 -4.09
C ILE A 13 9.41 -2.44 -3.53
N VAL A 14 9.71 -3.42 -4.38
CA VAL A 14 10.11 -4.78 -3.95
C VAL A 14 11.41 -4.76 -3.13
N LEU A 15 12.37 -3.91 -3.51
CA LEU A 15 13.64 -3.76 -2.79
C LEU A 15 13.44 -3.13 -1.41
N LEU A 16 12.59 -2.10 -1.32
CA LEU A 16 12.23 -1.46 -0.05
C LEU A 16 11.45 -2.40 0.87
N LEU A 17 10.62 -3.27 0.30
CA LEU A 17 9.85 -4.29 1.05
C LEU A 17 10.73 -5.43 1.59
N THR A 18 11.79 -5.80 0.88
CA THR A 18 12.63 -6.95 1.25
C THR A 18 13.68 -6.61 2.30
N LYS A 19 14.16 -5.37 2.37
CA LYS A 19 15.31 -4.99 3.21
C LYS A 19 14.96 -4.43 4.60
N GLY A 20 13.80 -4.79 5.14
CA GLY A 20 13.18 -4.25 6.36
C GLY A 20 14.13 -3.67 7.43
N ILE A 21 13.81 -2.46 7.91
CA ILE A 21 14.64 -1.63 8.80
C ILE A 21 14.85 -2.31 10.18
N PRO A 22 16.10 -2.39 10.71
CA PRO A 22 16.40 -3.07 11.97
C PRO A 22 16.22 -2.13 13.16
N LEU A 23 15.11 -2.25 13.91
CA LEU A 23 14.86 -1.47 15.13
C LEU A 23 14.59 -2.40 16.31
N LYS A 24 15.51 -2.47 17.28
CA LYS A 24 15.40 -3.29 18.50
C LYS A 24 14.65 -2.47 19.58
N PHE A 25 13.61 -3.04 20.20
CA PHE A 25 12.81 -2.54 21.34
C PHE A 25 11.92 -1.27 21.24
N SER A 26 12.16 -0.31 20.34
CA SER A 26 11.09 0.57 19.77
C SER A 26 10.24 -0.15 18.71
N ARG A 27 10.39 -1.47 18.68
CA ARG A 27 10.20 -2.35 17.54
C ARG A 27 8.74 -2.43 17.13
N VAL A 28 7.80 -2.47 18.06
CA VAL A 28 6.36 -2.59 17.75
C VAL A 28 5.79 -1.27 17.21
N LEU A 29 6.11 -0.15 17.87
CA LEU A 29 5.68 1.19 17.43
C LEU A 29 6.35 1.57 16.11
N GLY A 30 7.66 1.36 15.99
CA GLY A 30 8.40 1.57 14.75
C GLY A 30 7.94 0.65 13.61
N GLN A 31 7.68 -0.63 13.90
CA GLN A 31 7.09 -1.54 12.91
C GLN A 31 5.67 -1.13 12.53
N GLY A 32 4.87 -0.63 13.47
CA GLY A 32 3.54 -0.10 13.20
C GLY A 32 3.59 1.06 12.21
N VAL A 33 4.45 2.05 12.47
CA VAL A 33 4.65 3.19 11.57
C VAL A 33 5.15 2.72 10.19
N VAL A 34 6.15 1.84 10.14
CA VAL A 34 6.66 1.29 8.87
C VAL A 34 5.55 0.55 8.10
N LYS A 35 4.74 -0.28 8.77
CA LYS A 35 3.62 -0.98 8.12
C LYS A 35 2.56 0.00 7.62
N VAL A 36 2.22 1.03 8.38
CA VAL A 36 1.30 2.08 7.93
C VAL A 36 1.86 2.81 6.72
N THR A 37 3.14 3.18 6.73
CA THR A 37 3.81 3.79 5.56
C THR A 37 3.76 2.88 4.34
N ILE A 38 4.02 1.57 4.51
CA ILE A 38 3.87 0.58 3.44
C ILE A 38 2.43 0.54 2.93
N GLY A 39 1.44 0.57 3.82
CA GLY A 39 0.03 0.61 3.45
C GLY A 39 -0.37 1.85 2.68
N VAL A 40 0.13 3.03 3.08
CA VAL A 40 -0.04 4.28 2.33
C VAL A 40 0.55 4.15 0.93
N LEU A 41 1.78 3.63 0.81
CA LEU A 41 2.42 3.42 -0.50
C LEU A 41 1.63 2.44 -1.37
N PHE A 42 1.15 1.35 -0.79
CA PHE A 42 0.32 0.38 -1.51
C PHE A 42 -0.98 0.99 -2.03
N LEU A 43 -1.70 1.73 -1.19
CA LEU A 43 -2.92 2.42 -1.62
C LEU A 43 -2.64 3.49 -2.66
N PHE A 44 -1.54 4.23 -2.53
CA PHE A 44 -1.12 5.23 -3.50
C PHE A 44 -0.88 4.60 -4.87
N PHE A 45 -0.09 3.52 -4.94
CA PHE A 45 0.16 2.83 -6.21
C PHE A 45 -1.10 2.18 -6.77
N PHE A 46 -1.91 1.54 -5.91
CA PHE A 46 -3.17 0.95 -6.33
C PHE A 46 -4.09 1.99 -6.95
N ASN A 47 -4.25 3.16 -6.32
CA ASN A 47 -5.04 4.26 -6.87
C ASN A 47 -4.40 4.86 -8.12
N LEU A 48 -3.07 4.91 -8.22
CA LEU A 48 -2.38 5.44 -9.40
C LEU A 48 -2.62 4.58 -10.64
N PHE A 49 -2.67 3.26 -10.49
CA PHE A 49 -3.04 2.33 -11.56
C PHE A 49 -4.55 2.19 -11.74
N GLY A 50 -5.32 2.25 -10.64
CA GLY A 50 -6.77 2.12 -10.60
C GLY A 50 -7.53 3.36 -11.06
N ALA A 51 -6.86 4.53 -11.11
CA ALA A 51 -7.46 5.78 -11.54
C ALA A 51 -8.07 5.70 -12.94
N SER A 52 -7.46 4.95 -13.87
CA SER A 52 -8.03 4.74 -15.21
C SER A 52 -9.30 3.89 -15.22
N LEU A 53 -9.54 3.13 -14.16
CA LEU A 53 -10.74 2.31 -13.96
C LEU A 53 -11.78 3.01 -13.06
N GLY A 54 -11.53 4.26 -12.65
CA GLY A 54 -12.37 4.98 -11.69
C GLY A 54 -12.24 4.47 -10.24
N LEU A 55 -11.31 3.56 -9.96
CA LEU A 55 -11.09 3.01 -8.62
C LEU A 55 -10.15 3.91 -7.83
N HIS A 56 -10.67 4.50 -6.75
CA HIS A 56 -9.89 5.33 -5.86
C HIS A 56 -10.27 5.10 -4.39
N ILE A 57 -9.48 4.27 -3.71
CA ILE A 57 -9.69 3.99 -2.29
C ILE A 57 -9.20 5.19 -1.48
N PRO A 58 -10.00 5.79 -0.58
CA PRO A 58 -9.55 6.93 0.23
C PRO A 58 -8.32 6.56 1.07
N ILE A 59 -7.26 7.37 0.99
CA ILE A 59 -6.02 7.16 1.73
C ILE A 59 -6.14 7.86 3.09
N ASN A 60 -6.40 7.09 4.14
CA ASN A 60 -6.45 7.57 5.52
C ASN A 60 -5.77 6.56 6.45
N ILE A 61 -5.69 6.88 7.74
CA ILE A 61 -5.02 6.02 8.71
C ILE A 61 -5.65 4.63 8.80
N PHE A 62 -6.97 4.49 8.68
CA PHE A 62 -7.64 3.20 8.76
C PHE A 62 -7.35 2.34 7.54
N THR A 63 -7.49 2.89 6.33
CA THR A 63 -7.21 2.15 5.09
C THR A 63 -5.73 1.81 4.98
N ALA A 64 -4.84 2.72 5.38
CA ALA A 64 -3.39 2.46 5.41
C ALA A 64 -2.99 1.40 6.43
N VAL A 65 -3.63 1.35 7.60
CA VAL A 65 -3.40 0.28 8.58
C VAL A 65 -3.86 -1.07 8.02
N VAL A 66 -5.05 -1.13 7.41
CA VAL A 66 -5.59 -2.37 6.81
C VAL A 66 -4.70 -2.84 5.67
N ALA A 67 -4.36 -1.97 4.72
CA ALA A 67 -3.47 -2.28 3.60
C ALA A 67 -2.03 -2.58 4.05
N GLY A 68 -1.55 -1.91 5.10
CA GLY A 68 -0.20 -2.07 5.62
C GLY A 68 0.00 -3.32 6.49
N LEU A 69 -1.00 -3.71 7.26
CA LEU A 69 -0.98 -4.93 8.07
C LEU A 69 -1.25 -6.18 7.25
N LEU A 70 -2.23 -6.13 6.34
CA LEU A 70 -2.64 -7.28 5.54
C LEU A 70 -1.92 -7.35 4.19
N GLY A 71 -1.39 -6.24 3.66
CA GLY A 71 -0.76 -6.20 2.34
C GLY A 71 -1.78 -6.37 1.21
N VAL A 72 -1.44 -7.23 0.24
CA VAL A 72 -2.29 -7.56 -0.93
C VAL A 72 -3.73 -7.93 -0.55
N PRO A 73 -4.00 -8.87 0.40
CA PRO A 73 -5.38 -9.18 0.79
C PRO A 73 -6.12 -8.01 1.44
N GLY A 74 -5.41 -7.06 2.07
CA GLY A 74 -6.01 -5.83 2.60
C GLY A 74 -6.46 -4.87 1.50
N ILE A 75 -5.65 -4.70 0.44
CA ILE A 75 -6.05 -3.91 -0.72
C ILE A 75 -7.23 -4.57 -1.42
N ALA A 76 -7.21 -5.91 -1.59
CA ALA A 76 -8.30 -6.64 -2.22
C ALA A 76 -9.62 -6.49 -1.46
N SER A 77 -9.61 -6.58 -0.13
CA SER A 77 -10.82 -6.41 0.68
C SER A 77 -11.34 -4.97 0.64
N LEU A 78 -10.45 -3.96 0.74
CA LEU A 78 -10.83 -2.55 0.62
C LEU A 78 -11.40 -2.24 -0.78
N THR A 79 -10.83 -2.83 -1.83
CA THR A 79 -11.34 -2.72 -3.20
C THR A 79 -12.72 -3.35 -3.31
N ALA A 80 -12.93 -4.53 -2.74
CA ALA A 80 -14.23 -5.19 -2.74
C ALA A 80 -15.29 -4.35 -2.01
N ILE A 81 -14.95 -3.77 -0.85
CA ILE A 81 -15.86 -2.86 -0.13
C ILE A 81 -16.21 -1.65 -1.00
N HIS A 82 -15.22 -1.05 -1.67
CA HIS A 82 -15.44 0.10 -2.53
C HIS A 82 -16.33 -0.25 -3.74
N ILE A 83 -16.12 -1.40 -4.39
CA ILE A 83 -16.90 -1.78 -5.58
C ILE A 83 -18.31 -2.25 -5.23
N PHE A 84 -18.47 -3.05 -4.16
CA PHE A 84 -19.73 -3.72 -3.87
C PHE A 84 -20.62 -3.00 -2.88
N ILE A 85 -20.06 -2.17 -1.98
CA ILE A 85 -20.79 -1.57 -0.85
C ILE A 85 -20.86 -0.05 -0.97
N LEU A 86 -19.77 0.59 -1.38
CA LEU A 86 -19.63 2.05 -1.46
C LEU A 86 -19.28 2.49 -2.89
N PRO A 87 -20.17 2.21 -3.88
CA PRO A 87 -19.92 2.58 -5.27
C PRO A 87 -19.70 4.08 -5.46
#